data_AF-A0A7C0ZCY6-F1
#
_entry.id   AF-A0A7C0ZCY6-F1
#
_cell.length_a   1.000
_cell.length_b   1.000
_cell.length_c   1.000
_cell.angle_alpha   90.00
_cell.angle_beta   90.00
_cell.angle_gamma   90.00
#
_symmetry.space_group_name_H-M   'P 1'
#
loop_
_entity.id
_entity.type
_entity.pdbx_description
1 polymer ?
#
loop_
_entity_poly.entity_id
_entity_poly.type
_entity_poly.pdbx_seq_one_letter_code
_entity_poly.pdbx_strand_id
1 'polypeptide(L)' 'LENVREIALTGCDYISVGMLTHSARALDISLEITVK' A
#
# COMPACT_ATOMS: atom_id res chain seq x y z
N LEU A 1 -3.23 -5.61 -6.63
CA LEU A 1 -2.05 -4.97 -7.27
C LEU A 1 -1.55 -5.72 -8.51
N GLU A 2 -1.88 -7.01 -8.65
CA GLU A 2 -1.37 -7.91 -9.70
C GLU A 2 -1.50 -7.38 -11.14
N ASN A 3 -2.56 -6.63 -11.45
CA ASN A 3 -2.85 -6.12 -12.80
C ASN A 3 -2.45 -4.65 -13.02
N VAL A 4 -1.93 -3.94 -12.00
CA VAL A 4 -1.65 -2.50 -12.10
C VAL A 4 -0.66 -2.19 -13.22
N ARG A 5 0.32 -3.08 -13.44
CA ARG A 5 1.32 -2.93 -14.51
C ARG A 5 0.69 -3.02 -15.90
N GLU A 6 -0.17 -3.99 -16.14
CA GLU A 6 -0.86 -4.16 -17.43
C GLU A 6 -1.72 -2.93 -17.74
N ILE A 7 -2.45 -2.44 -16.74
CA ILE A 7 -3.27 -1.23 -16.85
C ILE A 7 -2.40 0.00 -17.16
N ALA A 8 -1.25 0.16 -16.49
CA ALA A 8 -0.35 1.29 -16.73
C ALA A 8 0.21 1.31 -18.17
N LEU A 9 0.45 0.13 -18.78
CA LEU A 9 0.95 0.03 -20.15
C LEU A 9 -0.06 0.50 -21.21
N THR A 10 -1.34 0.66 -20.86
CA THR A 10 -2.35 1.22 -21.77
C THR A 10 -2.18 2.73 -22.02
N GLY A 11 -1.29 3.41 -21.26
CA GLY A 11 -0.96 4.82 -21.44
C GLY A 11 -1.76 5.77 -20.54
N CYS A 12 -2.39 5.28 -19.48
CA CYS A 12 -3.08 6.14 -18.50
C CYS A 12 -2.08 6.95 -17.66
N ASP A 13 -2.36 8.23 -17.46
CA ASP A 13 -1.55 9.10 -16.61
C ASP A 13 -1.69 8.78 -15.11
N TYR A 14 -2.88 8.31 -14.70
CA TYR A 14 -3.19 8.00 -13.30
C TYR A 14 -4.02 6.72 -13.16
N ILE A 15 -3.78 5.99 -12.08
CA ILE A 15 -4.57 4.81 -11.67
C ILE A 15 -5.02 5.00 -10.23
N SER A 16 -6.34 5.06 -10.02
CA SER A 16 -6.92 5.10 -8.67
C SER A 16 -6.97 3.69 -8.08
N VAL A 17 -6.38 3.51 -6.89
CA VAL A 17 -6.26 2.20 -6.23
C VAL A 17 -6.82 2.28 -4.81
N GLY A 18 -8.10 1.97 -4.64
CA GLY A 18 -8.78 2.07 -3.35
C GLY A 18 -8.22 1.15 -2.26
N MET A 19 -7.65 -0.01 -2.62
CA MET A 19 -7.11 -0.96 -1.63
C MET A 19 -5.98 -0.38 -0.77
N LEU A 20 -5.34 0.71 -1.21
CA LEU A 20 -4.30 1.40 -0.46
C LEU A 20 -4.81 2.09 0.81
N THR A 21 -6.13 2.33 0.94
CA THR A 21 -6.70 3.04 2.09
C THR A 21 -7.65 2.19 2.93
N HIS A 22 -8.52 1.39 2.31
CA HIS A 22 -9.55 0.64 3.05
C HIS A 22 -9.15 -0.81 3.38
N SER A 23 -8.07 -1.31 2.78
CA SER A 23 -7.61 -2.71 2.93
C SER A 23 -6.08 -2.80 2.99
N ALA A 24 -5.42 -1.71 3.41
CA ALA A 24 -3.97 -1.73 3.57
C ALA A 24 -3.58 -2.69 4.70
N ARG A 25 -2.54 -3.50 4.46
CA ARG A 25 -2.01 -4.39 5.50
C ARG A 25 -1.40 -3.55 6.62
N ALA A 26 -1.72 -3.90 7.86
CA ALA A 26 -1.11 -3.25 9.03
C ALA A 26 0.40 -3.52 9.05
N LEU A 27 1.17 -2.49 9.42
CA LEU A 27 2.59 -2.63 9.68
C LEU A 27 2.77 -3.17 11.10
N ASP A 28 3.60 -4.19 11.24
CA ASP A 28 3.97 -4.73 12.55
C ASP A 28 5.04 -3.83 13.17
N ILE A 29 4.68 -3.10 14.23
CA ILE A 29 5.58 -2.19 14.95
C ILE A 29 5.44 -2.39 16.45
N SER A 30 6.55 -2.34 17.17
CA SER A 30 6.60 -2.41 18.63
C SER A 30 7.36 -1.23 19.21
N LEU A 31 6.98 -0.81 20.42
CA LEU A 31 7.67 0.21 21.20
C LEU A 31 8.22 -0.46 22.46
N GLU A 32 9.54 -0.55 22.57
CA GLU A 32 10.22 -1.05 23.76
C GLU A 32 10.57 0.12 24.68
N ILE A 33 10.04 0.09 25.91
CA ILE A 33 10.32 1.10 26.94
C ILE A 33 11.13 0.44 28.04
N THR A 34 12.32 0.96 28.31
CA THR A 34 13.22 0.51 29.38
C THR A 34 13.28 1.54 30.50
N VAL A 35 13.22 1.07 31.75
CA VAL A 35 13.37 1.90 32.95
C VAL A 35 14.68 1.52 33.62
N LYS A 36 15.41 2.52 34.14
CA LYS A 36 16.62 2.31 34.95
C LYS A 36 16.27 1.95 36.38
#